data_AF-A0A4U0HBF9-F1
#
_entry.id   AF-A0A4U0HBF9-F1
#
_cell.length_a   1.000
_cell.length_b   1.000
_cell.length_c   1.000
_cell.angle_alpha   90.00
_cell.angle_beta   90.00
_cell.angle_gamma   90.00
#
_symmetry.space_group_name_H-M   'P 1'
#
loop_
_entity.id
_entity.type
_entity.pdbx_description
1 polymer ?
#
loop_
_entity_poly.entity_id
_entity_poly.type
_entity_poly.pdbx_seq_one_letter_code
_entity_poly.pdbx_strand_id
1 'polypeptide(L)'
;MIDYQKYNLDSFKLFVENILSKKFKGKFNYSDIKGRVETILLGETSRLTAKSFRNVISTLDEDFDKFCKLFFKNHPASKLKSLENNTNKLEILFNPLLNSKAQLSKASCIKETRLGELFKNRFNELYAYEAYGLAIAVGLKPSQLFNYFYGDGERPLVGIEV
;
A
#
# COMPACT_ATOMS: atom_id res chain seq x y z
N MET A 1 -15.53 -11.73 8.01
CA MET A 1 -15.65 -10.26 8.03
C MET A 1 -14.24 -9.69 7.98
N ILE A 2 -13.89 -8.89 6.97
CA ILE A 2 -12.54 -8.33 6.84
C ILE A 2 -12.43 -7.16 7.80
N ASP A 3 -11.54 -7.28 8.78
CA ASP A 3 -11.41 -6.31 9.84
C ASP A 3 -10.51 -5.14 9.41
N TYR A 4 -11.11 -4.16 8.74
CA TYR A 4 -10.45 -2.89 8.41
C TYR A 4 -9.91 -2.17 9.65
N GLN A 5 -10.35 -2.53 10.87
CA GLN A 5 -9.82 -1.94 12.11
C GLN A 5 -8.38 -2.38 12.38
N LYS A 6 -7.94 -3.52 11.86
CA LYS A 6 -6.59 -4.06 12.11
C LYS A 6 -5.46 -3.26 11.43
N TYR A 7 -5.77 -2.51 10.38
CA TYR A 7 -4.79 -1.75 9.60
C TYR A 7 -5.12 -0.26 9.59
N ASN A 8 -5.55 0.25 10.76
CA ASN A 8 -5.85 1.65 10.99
C ASN A 8 -4.60 2.45 11.41
N LEU A 9 -4.77 3.76 11.61
CA LEU A 9 -3.69 4.66 12.01
C LEU A 9 -3.05 4.24 13.34
N ASP A 10 -3.83 3.82 14.34
CA ASP A 10 -3.31 3.47 15.67
C ASP A 10 -2.45 2.21 15.64
N SER A 11 -2.89 1.19 14.91
CA SER A 11 -2.11 -0.04 14.69
C SER A 11 -0.79 0.27 13.98
N PHE A 12 -0.81 1.23 13.04
CA PHE A 12 0.39 1.68 12.36
C PHE A 12 1.33 2.47 13.28
N LYS A 13 0.82 3.39 14.10
CA LYS A 13 1.61 4.13 15.09
C LYS A 13 2.34 3.16 16.03
N LEU A 14 1.63 2.18 16.60
CA LEU A 14 2.22 1.15 17.46
C LEU A 14 3.30 0.34 16.73
N PHE A 15 3.06 -0.01 15.46
CA PHE A 15 4.05 -0.74 14.66
C PHE A 15 5.32 0.10 14.43
N VAL A 16 5.16 1.39 14.11
CA VAL A 16 6.27 2.32 13.88
C VAL A 16 7.04 2.63 15.16
N GLU A 17 6.37 2.80 16.30
CA GLU A 17 7.02 2.98 17.60
C GLU A 17 7.92 1.80 17.98
N ASN A 18 7.49 0.58 17.67
CA ASN A 18 8.31 -0.61 17.85
C ASN A 18 9.57 -0.60 16.97
N ILE A 19 9.50 -0.07 15.75
CA ILE A 19 10.67 0.09 14.89
C ILE A 19 11.58 1.19 15.42
N LEU A 20 11.02 2.35 15.77
CA LEU A 20 11.76 3.48 16.32
C LEU A 20 12.54 3.09 17.57
N SER A 21 11.89 2.41 18.51
CA SER A 21 12.52 1.95 19.75
C SER A 21 13.60 0.89 19.54
N LYS A 22 13.49 0.03 18.53
CA LYS A 22 14.50 -0.99 18.22
C LYS A 22 15.69 -0.45 17.43
N LYS A 23 15.45 0.39 16.41
CA LYS A 23 16.45 0.82 15.44
C LYS A 23 17.15 2.12 15.84
N PHE A 24 16.48 2.99 16.58
CA PHE A 24 16.94 4.36 16.81
C PHE A 24 17.07 4.76 18.28
N LYS A 25 16.55 3.99 19.24
CA LYS A 25 16.69 4.33 20.67
C LYS A 25 18.17 4.47 21.05
N GLY A 26 18.51 5.59 21.69
CA GLY A 26 19.89 5.92 22.07
C GLY A 26 20.76 6.50 20.95
N LYS A 27 20.25 6.62 19.71
CA LYS A 27 20.91 7.35 18.63
C LYS A 27 20.62 8.85 18.73
N PHE A 28 21.60 9.67 18.36
CA PHE A 28 21.49 11.14 18.43
C PHE A 28 20.31 11.70 17.62
N ASN A 29 19.93 11.03 16.52
CA ASN A 29 18.87 11.45 15.62
C ASN A 29 17.48 10.87 15.95
N TYR A 30 17.32 10.17 17.09
CA TYR A 30 16.05 9.55 17.48
C TYR A 30 14.91 10.56 17.55
N SER A 31 15.14 11.68 18.24
CA SER A 31 14.12 12.73 18.45
C SER A 31 13.68 13.34 17.12
N ASP A 32 14.64 13.60 16.22
CA ASP A 32 14.37 14.22 14.92
C ASP A 32 13.54 13.29 14.02
N ILE A 33 13.91 12.01 13.94
CA ILE A 33 13.18 11.02 13.13
C ILE A 33 11.77 10.83 13.69
N LYS A 34 11.63 10.71 15.01
CA LYS A 34 10.32 10.58 15.68
C LYS A 34 9.44 11.80 15.40
N GLY A 35 9.97 13.02 15.55
CA GLY A 35 9.24 14.25 15.27
C GLY A 35 8.79 14.37 13.80
N ARG A 36 9.61 13.94 12.84
CA ARG A 36 9.23 13.89 11.41
C ARG A 36 8.10 12.89 11.16
N VAL A 37 8.17 11.70 11.75
CA VAL A 37 7.11 10.68 11.65
C VAL A 37 5.80 11.21 12.24
N GLU A 38 5.85 11.80 13.43
CA GLU A 38 4.67 12.40 14.08
C GLU A 38 4.07 13.51 13.21
N THR A 39 4.91 14.38 12.62
CA THR A 39 4.48 15.44 11.70
C THR A 39 3.76 14.90 10.48
N ILE A 40 4.26 13.82 9.87
CA ILE A 40 3.58 13.16 8.73
C ILE A 40 2.20 12.64 9.14
N LEU A 41 2.09 12.07 10.35
CA LEU A 41 0.86 11.46 10.84
C LEU A 41 -0.14 12.45 11.46
N LEU A 42 0.25 13.69 11.75
CA LEU A 42 -0.66 14.73 12.27
C LEU A 42 -1.79 15.07 11.28
N GLY A 43 -1.52 14.97 9.97
CA GLY A 43 -2.53 15.21 8.92
C GLY A 43 -3.50 14.05 8.70
N GLU A 44 -3.31 12.92 9.38
CA GLU A 44 -4.12 11.72 9.20
C GLU A 44 -5.35 11.72 10.12
N THR A 45 -6.44 11.16 9.62
CA THR A 45 -7.65 10.90 10.43
C THR A 45 -7.57 9.48 10.99
N SER A 46 -8.69 8.89 11.43
CA SER A 46 -8.72 7.49 11.89
C SER A 46 -8.25 6.47 10.84
N ARG A 47 -8.20 6.86 9.57
CA ARG A 47 -7.71 6.03 8.45
C ARG A 47 -6.35 6.52 7.97
N LEU A 48 -5.49 5.56 7.67
CA LEU A 48 -4.15 5.79 7.17
C LEU A 48 -4.12 5.87 5.65
N THR A 49 -3.82 7.05 5.11
CA THR A 49 -3.62 7.26 3.68
C THR A 49 -2.36 6.55 3.18
N ALA A 50 -2.40 6.12 1.92
CA ALA A 50 -1.26 5.48 1.27
C ALA A 50 -0.06 6.43 1.16
N LYS A 51 -0.30 7.74 1.00
CA LYS A 51 0.73 8.78 0.97
C LYS A 51 1.49 8.86 2.29
N SER A 52 0.79 9.03 3.41
CA SER A 52 1.45 9.15 4.72
C SER A 52 2.14 7.86 5.13
N PHE A 53 1.53 6.70 4.86
CA PHE A 53 2.18 5.40 5.04
C PHE A 53 3.51 5.34 4.28
N ARG A 54 3.52 5.75 3.00
CA ARG A 54 4.76 5.75 2.20
C ARG A 54 5.82 6.67 2.78
N ASN A 55 5.44 7.89 3.12
CA ASN A 55 6.36 8.90 3.62
C ASN A 55 6.99 8.50 4.96
N VAL A 56 6.24 7.83 5.83
CA VAL A 56 6.78 7.28 7.09
C VAL A 56 7.81 6.20 6.81
N ILE A 57 7.53 5.23 5.93
CA ILE A 57 8.51 4.17 5.59
C ILE A 57 9.78 4.77 5.00
N SER A 58 9.65 5.74 4.10
CA SER A 58 10.80 6.44 3.53
C SER A 58 11.59 7.21 4.59
N THR A 59 10.92 7.80 5.58
CA THR A 59 11.57 8.51 6.70
C THR A 59 12.33 7.56 7.63
N LEU A 60 11.82 6.33 7.79
CA LEU A 60 12.47 5.28 8.60
C LEU A 60 13.64 4.59 7.87
N ASP A 61 13.83 4.86 6.58
CA ASP A 61 14.80 4.18 5.71
C ASP A 61 14.67 2.65 5.80
N GLU A 62 13.44 2.17 5.57
CA GLU A 62 13.08 0.74 5.59
C GLU A 62 12.84 0.22 4.17
N ASP A 63 13.09 -1.07 3.97
CA ASP A 63 12.70 -1.77 2.73
C ASP A 63 11.18 -1.79 2.62
N PHE A 64 10.65 -1.06 1.62
CA PHE A 64 9.21 -0.83 1.47
C PHE A 64 8.40 -2.12 1.34
N ASP A 65 8.87 -3.06 0.49
CA ASP A 65 8.14 -4.29 0.21
C ASP A 65 8.18 -5.23 1.42
N LYS A 66 9.31 -5.31 2.12
CA LYS A 66 9.40 -6.06 3.39
C LYS A 66 8.52 -5.43 4.47
N PHE A 67 8.52 -4.11 4.59
CA PHE A 67 7.68 -3.38 5.53
C PHE A 67 6.20 -3.70 5.28
N CYS A 68 5.74 -3.58 4.03
CA CYS A 68 4.38 -3.92 3.63
C CYS A 68 4.02 -5.37 3.98
N LYS A 69 4.90 -6.33 3.67
CA LYS A 69 4.67 -7.75 3.99
C LYS A 69 4.54 -7.99 5.49
N LEU A 70 5.31 -7.30 6.32
CA LEU A 70 5.25 -7.43 7.78
C LEU A 70 3.98 -6.79 8.35
N PHE A 71 3.70 -5.55 7.95
CA PHE A 71 2.55 -4.81 8.46
C PHE A 71 1.23 -5.43 7.99
N PHE A 72 1.11 -5.77 6.70
CA PHE A 72 -0.08 -6.35 6.07
C PHE A 72 -0.06 -7.89 6.00
N LYS A 73 0.69 -8.58 6.87
CA LYS A 73 0.94 -10.04 6.78
C LYS A 73 -0.32 -10.93 6.69
N ASN A 74 -1.46 -10.46 7.21
CA ASN A 74 -2.73 -11.18 7.18
C ASN A 74 -3.77 -10.51 6.27
N HIS A 75 -3.32 -9.74 5.27
CA HIS A 75 -4.24 -9.10 4.34
C HIS A 75 -4.83 -10.16 3.40
N PRO A 76 -6.17 -10.25 3.26
CA PRO A 76 -6.83 -11.31 2.49
C PRO A 76 -6.79 -11.10 0.96
N ALA A 77 -5.95 -10.19 0.46
CA ALA A 77 -5.91 -9.91 -0.97
C ALA A 77 -5.23 -11.06 -1.70
N SER A 78 -5.71 -11.34 -2.91
CA SER A 78 -5.18 -12.38 -3.78
C SER A 78 -5.00 -11.82 -5.18
N LYS A 79 -4.11 -12.41 -5.97
CA LYS A 79 -3.99 -12.06 -7.40
C LYS A 79 -5.32 -12.31 -8.11
N LEU A 80 -5.60 -11.55 -9.16
CA LEU A 80 -6.71 -11.82 -10.06
C LEU A 80 -6.51 -13.19 -10.71
N LYS A 81 -7.59 -13.98 -10.79
CA LYS A 81 -7.55 -15.32 -11.42
C LYS A 81 -7.02 -15.32 -12.85
N SER A 82 -7.28 -14.26 -13.61
CA SER A 82 -6.76 -14.08 -14.96
C SER A 82 -5.23 -13.95 -15.02
N LEU A 83 -4.59 -13.68 -13.89
CA LEU A 83 -3.13 -13.65 -13.73
C LEU A 83 -2.59 -14.95 -13.10
N GLU A 84 -3.46 -15.85 -12.64
CA GLU A 84 -3.03 -17.14 -12.08
C GLU A 84 -2.70 -18.10 -13.22
N ASN A 85 -1.49 -18.68 -13.19
CA ASN A 85 -1.02 -19.71 -14.12
C ASN A 85 -0.94 -19.31 -15.60
N ASN A 86 -0.97 -18.02 -15.91
CA ASN A 86 -0.81 -17.54 -17.28
C ASN A 86 0.68 -17.41 -17.63
N THR A 87 1.13 -18.09 -18.68
CA THR A 87 2.50 -17.98 -19.22
C THR A 87 2.55 -17.09 -20.47
N ASN A 88 1.40 -16.72 -21.02
CA ASN A 88 1.29 -15.85 -22.18
C ASN A 88 1.51 -14.39 -21.78
N LYS A 89 2.65 -13.84 -22.17
CA LYS A 89 3.07 -12.47 -21.84
C LYS A 89 2.08 -11.38 -22.28
N LEU A 90 1.40 -11.58 -23.42
CA LEU A 90 0.39 -10.62 -23.89
C LEU A 90 -0.85 -10.66 -23.00
N GLU A 91 -1.31 -11.85 -22.62
CA GLU A 91 -2.43 -11.98 -21.70
C GLU A 91 -2.08 -11.44 -20.32
N ILE A 92 -0.88 -11.70 -19.79
CA ILE A 92 -0.41 -11.10 -18.53
C ILE A 92 -0.46 -9.56 -18.60
N LEU A 93 -0.07 -8.98 -19.74
CA LEU A 93 -0.06 -7.54 -19.95
C LEU A 93 -1.47 -6.93 -19.98
N PHE A 94 -2.39 -7.53 -20.73
CA PHE A 94 -3.72 -6.95 -20.94
C PHE A 94 -4.76 -7.41 -19.92
N ASN A 95 -4.61 -8.57 -19.30
CA ASN A 95 -5.58 -9.12 -18.36
C ASN A 95 -5.95 -8.15 -17.24
N PRO A 96 -5.02 -7.45 -16.56
CA PRO A 96 -5.38 -6.49 -15.52
C PRO A 96 -6.38 -5.43 -15.99
N LEU A 97 -6.33 -5.05 -17.27
CA LEU A 97 -7.21 -4.04 -17.89
C LEU A 97 -8.57 -4.61 -18.33
N LEU A 98 -8.66 -5.92 -18.52
CA LEU A 98 -9.86 -6.61 -19.02
C LEU A 98 -10.76 -7.14 -17.89
N ASN A 99 -10.33 -7.05 -16.63
CA ASN A 99 -11.11 -7.52 -15.49
C ASN A 99 -12.25 -6.53 -15.14
N SER A 100 -13.39 -7.10 -14.74
CA SER A 100 -14.51 -6.32 -14.20
C SER A 100 -14.20 -5.72 -12.83
N LYS A 101 -14.91 -4.64 -12.48
CA LYS A 101 -14.83 -4.03 -11.13
C LYS A 101 -15.16 -5.04 -10.02
N ALA A 102 -16.07 -5.98 -10.28
CA ALA A 102 -16.43 -7.04 -9.33
C ALA A 102 -15.27 -8.00 -9.06
N GLN A 103 -14.53 -8.40 -10.11
CA GLN A 103 -13.34 -9.23 -9.97
C GLN A 103 -12.24 -8.49 -9.20
N LEU A 104 -12.00 -7.21 -9.51
CA LEU A 104 -11.02 -6.39 -8.81
C LEU A 104 -11.39 -6.16 -7.35
N SER A 105 -12.67 -5.93 -7.06
CA SER A 105 -13.21 -5.79 -5.69
C SER A 105 -12.93 -7.03 -4.86
N LYS A 106 -13.24 -8.21 -5.40
CA LYS A 106 -13.01 -9.49 -4.73
C LYS A 106 -11.52 -9.73 -4.47
N ALA A 107 -10.67 -9.49 -5.47
CA ALA A 107 -9.24 -9.74 -5.38
C ALA A 107 -8.52 -8.77 -4.43
N SER A 108 -8.85 -7.48 -4.49
CA SER A 108 -8.22 -6.44 -3.67
C SER A 108 -8.82 -6.28 -2.28
N CYS A 109 -9.97 -6.91 -2.02
CA CYS A 109 -10.76 -6.74 -0.79
C CYS A 109 -11.26 -5.30 -0.59
N ILE A 110 -11.54 -4.60 -1.69
CA ILE A 110 -12.11 -3.24 -1.69
C ILE A 110 -13.54 -3.33 -2.20
N LYS A 111 -14.50 -2.74 -1.48
CA LYS A 111 -15.90 -2.70 -1.92
C LYS A 111 -16.03 -2.07 -3.31
N GLU A 112 -16.89 -2.63 -4.16
CA GLU A 112 -17.12 -2.11 -5.52
C GLU A 112 -17.53 -0.64 -5.56
N THR A 113 -18.35 -0.20 -4.59
CA THR A 113 -18.75 1.21 -4.46
C THR A 113 -17.53 2.11 -4.24
N ARG A 114 -16.62 1.69 -3.35
CA ARG A 114 -15.36 2.39 -3.07
C ARG A 114 -14.42 2.38 -4.28
N LEU A 115 -14.28 1.25 -4.99
CA LEU A 115 -13.55 1.24 -6.27
C LEU A 115 -14.18 2.22 -7.27
N GLY A 116 -15.51 2.26 -7.35
CA GLY A 116 -16.24 3.18 -8.20
C GLY A 116 -15.95 4.65 -7.88
N GLU A 117 -15.78 5.00 -6.62
CA GLU A 117 -15.34 6.34 -6.18
C GLU A 117 -13.89 6.62 -6.55
N LEU A 118 -12.97 5.68 -6.32
CA LEU A 118 -11.55 5.82 -6.62
C LEU A 118 -11.32 6.07 -8.13
N PHE A 119 -12.06 5.37 -8.99
CA PHE A 119 -12.01 5.58 -10.45
C PHE A 119 -12.57 6.93 -10.91
N LYS A 120 -13.30 7.67 -10.07
CA LYS A 120 -13.80 9.02 -10.37
C LYS A 120 -12.81 10.11 -9.92
N ASN A 121 -11.52 9.88 -10.12
CA ASN A 121 -10.41 10.78 -9.76
C ASN A 121 -10.24 11.05 -8.24
N ARG A 122 -10.71 10.15 -7.37
CA ARG A 122 -10.41 10.21 -5.91
C ARG A 122 -9.17 9.39 -5.52
N PHE A 123 -8.22 9.20 -6.43
CA PHE A 123 -7.00 8.42 -6.17
C PHE A 123 -6.10 9.04 -5.09
N ASN A 124 -6.21 10.36 -4.85
CA ASN A 124 -5.54 11.04 -3.75
C ASN A 124 -6.05 10.58 -2.36
N GLU A 125 -7.18 9.88 -2.30
CA GLU A 125 -7.81 9.40 -1.07
C GLU A 125 -7.56 7.90 -0.81
N LEU A 126 -6.67 7.25 -1.57
CA LEU A 126 -6.40 5.83 -1.40
C LEU A 126 -5.82 5.56 -0.01
N TYR A 127 -6.41 4.63 0.73
CA TYR A 127 -5.83 4.19 2.00
C TYR A 127 -4.70 3.19 1.77
N ALA A 128 -3.75 3.11 2.71
CA ALA A 128 -2.61 2.21 2.60
C ALA A 128 -3.04 0.74 2.44
N TYR A 129 -4.10 0.34 3.16
CA TYR A 129 -4.73 -0.98 3.02
C TYR A 129 -5.26 -1.22 1.60
N GLU A 130 -5.96 -0.24 1.02
CA GLU A 130 -6.52 -0.32 -0.34
C GLU A 130 -5.40 -0.39 -1.38
N ALA A 131 -4.36 0.44 -1.24
CA ALA A 131 -3.20 0.44 -2.12
C ALA A 131 -2.48 -0.92 -2.09
N TYR A 132 -2.24 -1.48 -0.90
CA TYR A 132 -1.63 -2.80 -0.78
C TYR A 132 -2.51 -3.86 -1.43
N GLY A 133 -3.82 -3.89 -1.14
CA GLY A 133 -4.76 -4.83 -1.73
C GLY A 133 -4.80 -4.77 -3.26
N LEU A 134 -4.80 -3.56 -3.83
CA LEU A 134 -4.72 -3.36 -5.28
C LEU A 134 -3.42 -3.89 -5.86
N ALA A 135 -2.27 -3.59 -5.25
CA ALA A 135 -0.98 -4.06 -5.73
C ALA A 135 -0.94 -5.58 -5.83
N ILE A 136 -1.41 -6.27 -4.78
CA ILE A 136 -1.50 -7.74 -4.76
C ILE A 136 -2.48 -8.24 -5.83
N ALA A 137 -3.66 -7.61 -5.96
CA ALA A 137 -4.67 -8.03 -6.93
C ALA A 137 -4.17 -8.00 -8.37
N VAL A 138 -3.44 -6.96 -8.75
CA VAL A 138 -2.90 -6.81 -10.11
C VAL A 138 -1.51 -7.40 -10.30
N GLY A 139 -0.97 -8.07 -9.27
CA GLY A 139 0.31 -8.79 -9.35
C GLY A 139 1.56 -7.89 -9.32
N LEU A 140 1.46 -6.68 -8.78
CA LEU A 140 2.59 -5.75 -8.63
C LEU A 140 3.21 -5.83 -7.24
N LYS A 141 4.47 -5.41 -7.13
CA LYS A 141 5.08 -5.12 -5.83
C LYS A 141 4.40 -3.89 -5.20
N PRO A 142 4.15 -3.89 -3.88
CA PRO A 142 3.65 -2.71 -3.19
C PRO A 142 4.46 -1.44 -3.50
N SER A 143 5.79 -1.52 -3.49
CA SER A 143 6.68 -0.39 -3.81
C SER A 143 6.37 0.22 -5.19
N GLN A 144 6.10 -0.60 -6.21
CA GLN A 144 5.76 -0.12 -7.56
C GLN A 144 4.47 0.68 -7.56
N LEU A 145 3.39 0.16 -6.96
CA LEU A 145 2.09 0.83 -6.97
C LEU A 145 2.10 2.11 -6.11
N PHE A 146 2.73 2.06 -4.93
CA PHE A 146 2.81 3.24 -4.06
C PHE A 146 3.67 4.34 -4.68
N ASN A 147 4.78 4.00 -5.34
CA ASN A 147 5.59 4.98 -6.07
C ASN A 147 4.87 5.53 -7.31
N TYR A 148 4.03 4.72 -7.97
CA TYR A 148 3.21 5.20 -9.09
C TYR A 148 2.28 6.35 -8.69
N PHE A 149 1.64 6.26 -7.52
CA PHE A 149 0.71 7.29 -7.06
C PHE A 149 1.36 8.40 -6.22
N TYR A 150 2.43 8.11 -5.48
CA TYR A 150 2.97 9.01 -4.44
C TYR A 150 4.50 9.12 -4.43
N GLY A 151 5.18 8.65 -5.49
CA GLY A 151 6.62 8.85 -5.65
C GLY A 151 6.96 10.27 -6.10
N ASP A 152 8.18 10.71 -5.78
CA ASP A 152 8.70 12.04 -6.14
C ASP A 152 9.35 12.08 -7.54
N GLY A 153 9.25 10.98 -8.30
CA GLY A 153 9.83 10.84 -9.65
C GLY A 153 8.79 10.88 -10.76
N GLU A 154 9.24 10.76 -12.01
CA GLU A 154 8.34 10.50 -13.14
C GLU A 154 7.52 9.25 -12.87
N ARG A 155 6.23 9.25 -13.28
CA ARG A 155 5.35 8.10 -13.10
C ARG A 155 6.05 6.85 -13.65
N PRO A 156 6.43 5.88 -12.80
CA PRO A 156 7.09 4.68 -13.29
C PRO A 156 6.16 4.01 -14.31
N LEU A 157 6.71 3.65 -15.47
CA LEU A 157 6.05 2.69 -16.35
C LEU A 157 5.76 1.47 -15.49
N VAL A 158 4.48 1.05 -15.43
CA VAL A 158 4.06 -0.11 -14.64
C VAL A 158 4.77 -1.33 -15.21
N GLY A 159 5.93 -1.64 -14.62
CA GLY A 159 6.75 -2.78 -14.97
C GLY A 159 6.06 -4.03 -14.46
N ILE A 160 5.26 -4.65 -15.32
CA ILE A 160 4.87 -6.03 -15.14
C ILE A 160 6.16 -6.83 -15.21
N GLU A 161 6.63 -7.33 -14.07
CA GLU A 161 7.79 -8.24 -14.05
C GLU A 161 7.40 -9.49 -14.85
N VAL A 162 8.13 -9.70 -15.95
CA VAL A 162 7.98 -10.79 -16.92
C VAL A 162 8.59 -12.08 -16.39
#